data_AF-A0A5A7ZKE3-F1
#
_entry.id   AF-A0A5A7ZKE3-F1
#
_cell.length_a   1.000
_cell.length_b   1.000
_cell.length_c   1.000
_cell.angle_alpha   90.00
_cell.angle_beta   90.00
_cell.angle_gamma   90.00
#
_symmetry.space_group_name_H-M   'P 1'
#
loop_
_entity.id
_entity.type
_entity.pdbx_description
1 polymer ?
#
loop_
_entity_poly.entity_id
_entity_poly.type
_entity_poly.pdbx_seq_one_letter_code
_entity_poly.pdbx_strand_id
1 'polypeptide(L)'
;MGSYNNWERDMREQERNAELKRQGDLLQQQTNLQHTQLILQERQAEKEEERFYEDRIHQLRVLMAQTDNPEKLAKLQRLLDDAVEEYNEVEARNRKKERWRKIYFLVPSVIMICFGIYAFLAIQHDSSKNNQNGKSPSSVLKSSSSKKDSKIDKTKNNSAPSVTNQKTFTMENYVGQAKSAVVENLKTNYNVSEKLIEIVEEESDEYEPGQVIRQSPAAGSTYDLTSNHKIKLTVAKEVTSVSMPDFGSMQYTYANARSYLIQMGISSSRIERVVDRSVTSTQADLVTSQSPAAGKTIDLKSNEKITLYVTEATTPSSSSSKNSSSSDDEIYSSSSSSSDY
;
A
#
# COMPACT_ATOMS: atom_id res chain seq x y z
N MET A 1 -8.60 -55.66 -21.09
CA MET A 1 -9.33 -54.42 -21.44
C MET A 1 -9.06 -53.40 -20.34
N GLY A 2 -8.39 -52.27 -20.60
CA GLY A 2 -8.12 -51.29 -19.52
C GLY A 2 -7.19 -50.12 -19.80
N SER A 3 -6.91 -49.76 -21.06
CA SER A 3 -5.94 -48.70 -21.39
C SER A 3 -6.52 -47.50 -22.14
N TYR A 4 -7.84 -47.32 -22.17
CA TYR A 4 -8.52 -46.32 -23.01
C TYR A 4 -9.32 -45.23 -22.28
N ASN A 5 -9.23 -45.11 -20.95
CA ASN A 5 -10.07 -44.17 -20.17
C ASN A 5 -9.31 -43.03 -19.46
N ASN A 6 -8.00 -42.88 -19.69
CA ASN A 6 -7.20 -41.87 -18.96
C ASN A 6 -7.41 -40.44 -19.51
N TRP A 7 -7.53 -40.30 -20.83
CA TRP A 7 -7.70 -38.99 -21.49
C TRP A 7 -9.06 -38.33 -21.19
N GLU A 8 -10.15 -39.10 -21.04
CA GLU A 8 -11.46 -38.55 -20.61
C GLU A 8 -11.46 -38.07 -19.16
N ARG A 9 -10.61 -38.67 -18.32
CA ARG A 9 -10.41 -38.23 -16.93
C ARG A 9 -9.63 -36.91 -16.92
N ASP A 10 -8.53 -36.86 -17.68
CA ASP A 10 -7.69 -35.66 -17.80
C ASP A 10 -8.46 -34.50 -18.44
N MET A 11 -9.31 -34.77 -19.45
CA MET A 11 -10.13 -33.74 -20.08
C MET A 11 -11.17 -33.17 -19.11
N ARG A 12 -11.86 -34.02 -18.33
CA ARG A 12 -12.77 -33.58 -17.26
C ARG A 12 -12.06 -32.82 -16.14
N GLU A 13 -10.83 -33.19 -15.82
CA GLU A 13 -10.00 -32.46 -14.85
C GLU A 13 -9.56 -31.09 -15.41
N GLN A 14 -9.21 -31.01 -16.70
CA GLN A 14 -8.92 -29.73 -17.37
C GLN A 14 -10.15 -28.83 -17.41
N GLU A 15 -11.33 -29.38 -17.73
CA GLU A 15 -12.59 -28.64 -17.71
C GLU A 15 -12.92 -28.12 -16.31
N ARG A 16 -12.78 -28.95 -15.26
CA ARG A 16 -12.97 -28.49 -13.88
C ARG A 16 -11.96 -27.43 -13.48
N ASN A 17 -10.69 -27.57 -13.87
CA ASN A 17 -9.67 -26.57 -13.55
C ASN A 17 -9.90 -25.26 -14.31
N ALA A 18 -10.34 -25.32 -15.57
CA ALA A 18 -10.72 -24.16 -16.35
C ALA A 18 -11.96 -23.47 -15.78
N GLU A 19 -12.93 -24.26 -15.32
CA GLU A 19 -14.14 -23.76 -14.66
C GLU A 19 -13.82 -23.09 -13.33
N LEU A 20 -13.00 -23.73 -12.48
CA LEU A 20 -12.52 -23.15 -11.23
C LEU A 20 -11.75 -21.85 -11.47
N LYS A 21 -10.93 -21.80 -12.51
CA LYS A 21 -10.22 -20.58 -12.92
C LYS A 21 -11.21 -19.48 -13.34
N ARG A 22 -12.20 -19.81 -14.18
CA ARG A 22 -13.25 -18.86 -14.57
C ARG A 22 -14.05 -18.34 -13.37
N GLN A 23 -14.38 -19.22 -12.42
CA GLN A 23 -15.08 -18.83 -11.19
C GLN A 23 -14.21 -17.92 -10.31
N GLY A 24 -12.92 -18.23 -10.18
CA GLY A 24 -11.95 -17.38 -9.49
C GLY A 24 -11.82 -16.00 -10.16
N ASP A 25 -11.70 -15.97 -11.49
CA ASP A 25 -11.60 -14.74 -12.28
C ASP A 25 -12.89 -13.90 -12.16
N LEU A 26 -14.07 -14.52 -12.17
CA LEU A 26 -15.35 -13.86 -12.00
C LEU A 26 -15.50 -13.26 -10.60
N LEU A 27 -15.12 -14.01 -9.56
CA LEU A 27 -15.12 -13.53 -8.18
C LEU A 27 -14.16 -12.34 -8.02
N GLN A 28 -12.98 -12.43 -8.63
CA GLN A 28 -12.01 -11.33 -8.64
C GLN A 28 -12.58 -10.10 -9.35
N GLN A 29 -13.23 -10.29 -10.50
CA GLN A 29 -13.88 -9.20 -11.24
C GLN A 29 -14.99 -8.55 -10.39
N GLN A 30 -15.84 -9.35 -9.74
CA GLN A 30 -16.89 -8.85 -8.86
C GLN A 30 -16.31 -8.06 -7.67
N THR A 31 -15.24 -8.58 -7.06
CA THR A 31 -14.55 -7.91 -5.94
C THR A 31 -13.93 -6.59 -6.40
N ASN A 32 -13.27 -6.57 -7.56
CA ASN A 32 -12.70 -5.34 -8.15
C ASN A 32 -13.79 -4.31 -8.45
N LEU A 33 -14.95 -4.74 -8.95
CA LEU A 33 -16.09 -3.86 -9.20
C LEU A 33 -16.65 -3.27 -7.91
N GLN A 34 -16.85 -4.09 -6.87
CA GLN A 34 -17.30 -3.62 -5.57
C GLN A 34 -16.32 -2.62 -4.97
N HIS A 35 -15.02 -2.90 -5.03
CA HIS A 35 -13.98 -2.00 -4.55
C HIS A 35 -13.97 -0.67 -5.32
N THR A 36 -14.12 -0.72 -6.65
CA THR A 36 -14.21 0.48 -7.48
C THR A 36 -15.42 1.34 -7.12
N GLN A 37 -16.57 0.71 -6.86
CA GLN A 37 -17.78 1.41 -6.43
C GLN A 37 -17.60 2.05 -5.06
N LEU A 38 -16.95 1.36 -4.11
CA LEU A 38 -16.64 1.91 -2.79
C LEU A 38 -15.74 3.15 -2.89
N ILE A 39 -14.67 3.08 -3.70
CA ILE A 39 -13.77 4.23 -3.92
C ILE A 39 -14.52 5.42 -4.52
N LEU A 40 -15.44 5.16 -5.46
CA LEU A 40 -16.27 6.22 -6.05
C LEU A 40 -17.19 6.84 -5.01
N GLN A 41 -17.80 6.03 -4.16
CA GLN A 41 -18.67 6.50 -3.08
C GLN A 41 -17.89 7.31 -2.04
N GLU A 42 -16.72 6.86 -1.61
CA GLU A 42 -15.84 7.62 -0.71
C GLU A 42 -15.46 8.97 -1.33
N ARG A 43 -15.16 9.02 -2.63
CA ARG A 43 -14.85 10.28 -3.32
C ARG A 43 -16.04 11.23 -3.39
N GLN A 44 -17.27 10.70 -3.51
CA GLN A 44 -18.46 11.53 -3.46
C GLN A 44 -18.67 12.06 -2.04
N ALA A 45 -18.51 11.22 -1.02
CA ALA A 45 -18.62 11.61 0.38
C ALA A 45 -17.58 12.67 0.77
N GLU A 46 -16.32 12.53 0.33
CA GLU A 46 -15.26 13.54 0.55
C GLU A 46 -15.63 14.89 -0.07
N LYS A 47 -16.17 14.90 -1.30
CA LYS A 47 -16.65 16.12 -1.96
C LYS A 47 -17.88 16.73 -1.30
N GLU A 48 -18.76 15.90 -0.75
CA GLU A 48 -19.93 16.36 -0.01
C GLU A 48 -19.54 16.97 1.34
N GLU A 49 -18.60 16.36 2.05
CA GLU A 49 -18.01 16.90 3.27
C GLU A 49 -17.33 18.26 2.98
N GLU A 50 -16.52 18.37 1.93
CA GLU A 50 -15.90 19.64 1.52
C GLU A 50 -16.95 20.71 1.22
N ARG A 51 -17.98 20.39 0.43
CA ARG A 51 -19.06 21.33 0.11
C ARG A 51 -19.84 21.78 1.34
N PHE A 52 -20.02 20.89 2.31
CA PHE A 52 -20.68 21.23 3.57
C PHE A 52 -19.91 22.33 4.33
N TYR A 53 -18.59 22.19 4.42
CA TYR A 53 -17.74 23.20 5.07
C TYR A 53 -17.66 24.50 4.27
N GLU A 54 -17.54 24.42 2.94
CA GLU A 54 -17.54 25.61 2.07
C GLU A 54 -18.84 26.40 2.18
N ASP A 55 -19.99 25.72 2.18
CA ASP A 55 -21.30 26.36 2.33
C ASP A 55 -21.43 27.02 3.71
N ARG A 56 -21.01 26.34 4.79
CA ARG A 56 -20.99 26.91 6.14
C ARG A 56 -20.15 28.18 6.22
N ILE A 57 -18.95 28.17 5.64
CA ILE A 57 -18.07 29.34 5.56
C ILE A 57 -18.72 30.46 4.75
N HIS A 58 -19.35 30.15 3.61
CA HIS A 58 -20.07 31.12 2.78
C HIS A 58 -21.22 31.77 3.53
N GLN A 59 -22.05 30.98 4.22
CA GLN A 59 -23.15 31.49 5.03
C GLN A 59 -22.65 32.43 6.14
N LEU A 60 -21.57 32.07 6.84
CA LEU A 60 -20.96 32.91 7.87
C LEU A 60 -20.46 34.24 7.30
N ARG A 61 -19.84 34.25 6.11
CA ARG A 61 -19.41 35.47 5.43
C ARG A 61 -20.57 36.37 5.03
N VAL A 62 -21.66 35.78 4.53
CA VAL A 62 -22.88 36.53 4.17
C VAL A 62 -23.51 37.16 5.41
N LEU A 63 -23.63 36.42 6.51
CA LEU A 63 -24.15 36.91 7.78
C LEU A 63 -23.29 38.04 8.37
N MET A 64 -21.97 37.93 8.22
CA MET A 64 -21.02 38.98 8.63
C MET A 64 -21.20 40.26 7.81
N ALA A 65 -21.43 40.15 6.50
CA ALA A 65 -21.66 41.30 5.62
C ALA A 65 -23.02 42.00 5.85
N GLN A 66 -24.00 41.30 6.44
CA GLN A 66 -25.33 41.83 6.74
C GLN A 66 -25.48 42.34 8.18
N THR A 67 -24.47 42.15 9.03
CA THR A 67 -24.53 42.49 10.45
C THR A 67 -23.81 43.79 10.75
N ASP A 68 -24.55 44.78 11.26
CA ASP A 68 -23.99 46.07 11.71
C ASP A 68 -23.67 46.10 13.21
N ASN A 69 -23.97 45.03 13.95
CA ASN A 69 -23.74 44.96 15.40
C ASN A 69 -22.31 44.47 15.71
N PRO A 70 -21.48 45.25 16.44
CA PRO A 70 -20.08 44.92 16.70
C PRO A 70 -19.87 43.67 17.55
N GLU A 71 -20.75 43.37 18.51
CA GLU A 71 -20.63 42.16 19.35
C GLU A 71 -20.96 40.90 18.55
N LYS A 72 -21.98 40.98 17.68
CA LYS A 72 -22.34 39.87 16.79
C LYS A 72 -21.26 39.63 15.72
N LEU A 73 -20.65 40.70 15.22
CA LEU A 73 -19.57 40.65 14.24
C LEU A 73 -18.33 39.95 14.83
N ALA A 74 -17.94 40.28 16.08
CA ALA A 74 -16.85 39.60 16.77
C ALA A 74 -17.12 38.10 17.00
N LYS A 75 -18.38 37.73 17.27
CA LYS A 75 -18.79 36.32 17.41
C LYS A 75 -18.77 35.58 16.07
N LEU A 76 -19.29 36.19 15.00
CA LEU A 76 -19.26 35.64 13.65
C LEU A 76 -17.82 35.46 13.13
N GLN A 77 -16.92 36.37 13.51
CA GLN A 77 -15.52 36.28 13.12
C GLN A 77 -14.82 35.08 13.75
N ARG A 78 -15.01 34.83 15.05
CA ARG A 78 -14.50 33.61 15.69
C ARG A 78 -15.06 32.34 15.06
N LEU A 79 -16.37 32.30 14.81
CA LEU A 79 -16.99 31.14 14.15
C LEU A 79 -16.48 30.91 12.74
N LEU A 80 -16.13 31.99 12.01
CA LEU A 80 -15.54 31.90 10.69
C LEU A 80 -14.11 31.37 10.75
N ASP A 81 -13.30 31.85 11.69
CA ASP A 81 -11.92 31.39 11.90
C ASP A 81 -11.90 29.89 12.26
N ASP A 82 -12.73 29.47 13.23
CA ASP A 82 -12.88 28.05 13.62
C ASP A 82 -13.33 27.20 12.41
N ALA A 83 -14.29 27.69 11.62
CA ALA A 83 -14.80 26.96 10.47
C ALA A 83 -13.78 26.82 9.34
N VAL A 84 -12.91 27.81 9.15
CA VAL A 84 -11.82 27.78 8.17
C VAL A 84 -10.72 26.81 8.61
N GLU A 85 -10.41 26.76 9.90
CA GLU A 85 -9.44 25.79 10.43
C GLU A 85 -9.92 24.35 10.24
N GLU A 86 -11.19 24.06 10.55
CA GLU A 86 -11.80 22.74 10.33
C GLU A 86 -11.80 22.33 8.84
N TYR A 87 -12.05 23.28 7.93
CA TYR A 87 -11.95 23.05 6.48
C TYR A 87 -10.51 22.69 6.06
N ASN A 88 -9.51 23.42 6.55
CA ASN A 88 -8.10 23.16 6.23
C ASN A 88 -7.65 21.77 6.71
N GLU A 89 -8.14 21.31 7.87
CA GLU A 89 -7.89 19.97 8.38
C GLU A 89 -8.52 18.89 7.50
N VAL A 90 -9.78 19.07 7.09
CA VAL A 90 -10.50 18.17 6.17
C VAL A 90 -9.74 18.07 4.85
N GLU A 91 -9.34 19.20 4.27
CA GLU A 91 -8.58 19.24 3.03
C GLU A 91 -7.22 18.54 3.18
N ALA A 92 -6.53 18.71 4.32
CA ALA A 92 -5.27 18.03 4.59
C ALA A 92 -5.44 16.50 4.70
N ARG A 93 -6.52 16.04 5.35
CA ARG A 93 -6.88 14.61 5.40
C ARG A 93 -7.17 14.07 3.99
N ASN A 94 -7.93 14.81 3.18
CA ASN A 94 -8.26 14.41 1.81
C ASN A 94 -7.03 14.39 0.90
N ARG A 95 -6.14 15.39 0.99
CA ARG A 95 -4.84 15.38 0.30
C ARG A 95 -3.99 14.18 0.67
N LYS A 96 -3.95 13.81 1.96
CA LYS A 96 -3.26 12.60 2.41
C LYS A 96 -3.86 11.36 1.75
N LYS A 97 -5.18 11.17 1.80
CA LYS A 97 -5.88 10.06 1.14
C LYS A 97 -5.65 10.02 -0.38
N GLU A 98 -5.66 11.15 -1.07
CA GLU A 98 -5.39 11.20 -2.51
C GLU A 98 -3.96 10.80 -2.87
N ARG A 99 -2.97 11.24 -2.08
CA ARG A 99 -1.58 10.82 -2.26
C ARG A 99 -1.46 9.30 -2.09
N TRP A 100 -2.10 8.73 -1.07
CA TRP A 100 -2.20 7.28 -0.87
C TRP A 100 -2.84 6.56 -2.05
N ARG A 101 -3.97 7.07 -2.57
CA ARG A 101 -4.64 6.49 -3.75
C ARG A 101 -3.77 6.52 -5.01
N LYS A 102 -3.00 7.59 -5.22
CA LYS A 102 -2.05 7.71 -6.34
C LYS A 102 -0.88 6.74 -6.22
N ILE A 103 -0.34 6.57 -5.01
CA ILE A 103 0.74 5.62 -4.72
C ILE A 103 0.27 4.18 -4.97
N TYR A 104 -0.89 3.79 -4.44
CA TYR A 104 -1.46 2.44 -4.65
C TYR A 104 -1.71 2.10 -6.13
N PHE A 105 -1.99 3.09 -6.98
CA PHE A 105 -2.16 2.89 -8.43
C PHE A 105 -0.83 2.77 -9.19
N LEU A 106 0.25 3.39 -8.68
CA LEU A 106 1.60 3.35 -9.27
C LEU A 106 2.38 2.09 -8.91
N VAL A 107 2.23 1.56 -7.69
CA VAL A 107 2.94 0.37 -7.18
C VAL A 107 2.88 -0.85 -8.12
N PRO A 108 1.70 -1.31 -8.60
CA PRO A 108 1.65 -2.44 -9.54
C PRO A 108 2.27 -2.11 -10.90
N SER A 109 2.24 -0.84 -11.34
CA SER A 109 2.86 -0.42 -12.59
C SER A 109 4.39 -0.45 -12.50
N VAL A 110 4.98 0.02 -11.39
CA VAL A 110 6.43 -0.01 -11.15
C VAL A 110 6.92 -1.45 -10.99
N ILE A 111 6.17 -2.31 -10.27
CA ILE A 111 6.49 -3.74 -10.12
C ILE A 111 6.50 -4.45 -11.48
N MET A 112 5.51 -4.20 -12.34
CA MET A 112 5.45 -4.80 -13.69
C MET A 112 6.58 -4.32 -14.61
N ILE A 113 7.01 -3.07 -14.48
CA ILE A 113 8.16 -2.52 -15.20
C ILE A 113 9.46 -3.19 -14.73
N CYS A 114 9.64 -3.38 -13.42
CA CYS A 114 10.80 -4.09 -12.85
C CYS A 114 10.87 -5.56 -13.28
N PHE A 115 9.73 -6.27 -13.32
CA PHE A 115 9.66 -7.63 -13.85
C PHE A 115 9.97 -7.69 -15.35
N GLY A 116 9.51 -6.70 -16.13
CA GLY A 116 9.85 -6.58 -17.56
C GLY A 116 11.35 -6.37 -17.81
N ILE A 117 12.00 -5.52 -16.99
CA ILE A 117 13.45 -5.26 -17.08
C ILE A 117 14.26 -6.50 -16.67
N TYR A 118 13.85 -7.20 -15.62
CA TYR A 118 14.49 -8.45 -15.19
C TYR A 118 14.39 -9.55 -16.27
N ALA A 119 13.23 -9.71 -16.89
CA ALA A 119 13.04 -10.64 -18.00
C ALA A 119 13.88 -10.27 -19.24
N PHE A 120 13.99 -8.98 -19.55
CA PHE A 120 14.82 -8.49 -20.67
C PHE A 120 16.32 -8.72 -20.44
N LEU A 121 16.81 -8.53 -19.21
CA LEU A 121 18.20 -8.82 -18.85
C LEU A 121 18.51 -10.32 -18.83
N ALA A 122 17.55 -11.17 -18.44
CA ALA A 122 17.71 -12.62 -18.50
C ALA A 122 17.86 -13.15 -19.94
N ILE A 123 17.21 -12.51 -20.92
CA ILE A 123 17.30 -12.88 -22.34
C ILE A 123 18.67 -12.52 -22.95
N GLN A 124 19.36 -11.49 -22.45
CA GLN A 124 20.70 -11.10 -22.93
C GLN A 124 21.83 -12.00 -22.39
N HIS A 125 21.63 -12.68 -21.26
CA HIS A 125 22.69 -13.47 -20.62
C HIS A 125 22.90 -14.86 -21.25
N ASP A 126 21.99 -15.33 -22.13
CA ASP A 126 22.07 -16.69 -22.71
C ASP A 126 22.83 -16.76 -24.05
N SER A 127 23.32 -15.63 -24.58
CA SER A 127 23.97 -15.60 -25.90
C SER A 127 25.50 -15.69 -25.89
N SER A 128 26.16 -15.91 -24.75
CA SER A 128 27.63 -15.84 -24.66
C SER A 128 28.30 -17.09 -24.09
N LYS A 129 28.08 -18.26 -24.71
CA LYS A 129 29.02 -19.38 -24.63
C LYS A 129 29.06 -20.18 -25.94
N ASN A 130 29.94 -19.80 -26.88
CA ASN A 130 30.85 -20.78 -27.47
C ASN A 130 32.02 -20.19 -28.29
N ASN A 131 33.16 -20.81 -28.03
CA ASN A 131 34.24 -21.15 -28.95
C ASN A 131 35.45 -20.22 -29.13
N GLN A 132 36.57 -20.73 -28.61
CA GLN A 132 37.93 -20.35 -28.93
C GLN A 132 38.32 -20.81 -30.33
N ASN A 133 39.11 -20.00 -31.04
CA ASN A 133 40.47 -20.35 -31.48
C ASN A 133 40.95 -19.42 -32.60
N GLY A 134 42.23 -19.03 -32.53
CA GLY A 134 42.99 -18.71 -33.75
C GLY A 134 43.74 -17.38 -33.76
N LYS A 135 44.96 -17.41 -33.21
CA LYS A 135 46.20 -17.04 -33.93
C LYS A 135 46.35 -15.60 -34.48
N SER A 136 47.15 -14.80 -33.78
CA SER A 136 48.00 -13.70 -34.31
C SER A 136 48.90 -14.19 -35.48
N PRO A 137 49.43 -13.34 -36.40
CA PRO A 137 49.97 -12.01 -36.09
C PRO A 137 49.91 -10.89 -37.18
N SER A 138 50.22 -9.67 -36.69
CA SER A 138 50.98 -8.58 -37.34
C SER A 138 50.58 -8.02 -38.72
N SER A 139 50.33 -6.71 -38.78
CA SER A 139 50.99 -5.83 -39.77
C SER A 139 50.94 -4.35 -39.35
N VAL A 140 52.11 -3.73 -39.49
CA VAL A 140 52.42 -2.29 -39.37
C VAL A 140 52.11 -1.61 -40.71
N LEU A 141 51.74 -0.32 -40.69
CA LEU A 141 51.92 0.76 -41.71
C LEU A 141 51.07 1.96 -41.22
N LYS A 142 51.56 3.09 -40.67
CA LYS A 142 52.45 4.19 -41.11
C LYS A 142 51.95 5.03 -42.30
N SER A 143 52.10 6.36 -42.14
CA SER A 143 52.07 7.50 -43.10
C SER A 143 50.74 8.28 -43.12
N SER A 144 50.62 9.54 -42.66
CA SER A 144 51.32 10.84 -42.86
C SER A 144 50.46 11.79 -43.71
N SER A 145 49.96 12.89 -43.12
CA SER A 145 50.34 14.30 -43.37
C SER A 145 49.54 14.96 -44.52
N SER A 146 48.82 16.06 -44.31
CA SER A 146 49.26 17.48 -44.39
C SER A 146 47.96 18.32 -44.28
N LYS A 147 47.76 19.37 -43.47
CA LYS A 147 48.45 20.64 -43.15
C LYS A 147 48.30 21.75 -44.22
N LYS A 148 47.39 22.71 -43.95
CA LYS A 148 47.41 24.15 -44.30
C LYS A 148 46.07 24.79 -43.85
N ASP A 149 45.93 26.07 -43.52
CA ASP A 149 46.58 26.99 -42.57
C ASP A 149 45.64 28.20 -42.44
N SER A 150 45.64 28.86 -41.26
CA SER A 150 45.20 30.26 -40.99
C SER A 150 43.69 30.57 -40.99
N LYS A 151 43.09 31.43 -40.13
CA LYS A 151 43.51 32.16 -38.91
C LYS A 151 42.24 32.81 -38.28
N ILE A 152 41.96 32.43 -37.04
CA ILE A 152 41.49 33.23 -35.87
C ILE A 152 40.40 34.30 -36.11
N ASP A 153 39.23 34.10 -35.50
CA ASP A 153 38.71 35.11 -34.56
C ASP A 153 38.01 34.50 -33.34
N LYS A 154 38.25 35.12 -32.18
CA LYS A 154 37.94 34.63 -30.83
C LYS A 154 36.58 35.13 -30.36
N THR A 155 35.71 34.24 -29.91
CA THR A 155 34.87 34.38 -28.69
C THR A 155 34.04 33.11 -28.49
N LYS A 156 34.62 32.13 -27.80
CA LYS A 156 33.87 30.99 -27.26
C LYS A 156 34.28 30.84 -25.80
N ASN A 157 33.43 31.36 -24.92
CA ASN A 157 33.52 31.10 -23.49
C ASN A 157 33.18 29.63 -23.25
N ASN A 158 34.20 28.78 -23.43
CA ASN A 158 34.20 27.45 -22.84
C ASN A 158 34.48 27.65 -21.34
N SER A 159 33.42 27.72 -20.53
CA SER A 159 33.62 27.55 -19.08
C SER A 159 33.95 26.08 -18.84
N ALA A 160 35.22 25.83 -18.57
CA ALA A 160 35.77 24.57 -18.09
C ALA A 160 35.02 24.07 -16.83
N PRO A 161 35.08 22.77 -16.52
CA PRO A 161 34.63 22.28 -15.21
C PRO A 161 35.52 22.94 -14.16
N SER A 162 34.91 23.86 -13.42
CA SER A 162 35.57 24.54 -12.32
C SER A 162 35.74 23.52 -11.20
N VAL A 163 36.93 22.91 -11.10
CA VAL A 163 37.38 22.24 -9.87
C VAL A 163 37.64 23.35 -8.86
N THR A 164 36.56 23.90 -8.32
CA THR A 164 36.64 24.86 -7.24
C THR A 164 36.97 24.08 -5.98
N ASN A 165 38.11 24.39 -5.38
CA ASN A 165 38.48 24.00 -4.01
C ASN A 165 37.52 24.68 -2.99
N GLN A 166 36.21 24.47 -3.12
CA GLN A 166 35.22 25.02 -2.20
C GLN A 166 35.18 24.08 -1.00
N LYS A 167 35.58 24.62 0.16
CA LYS A 167 35.45 23.92 1.45
C LYS A 167 34.00 23.84 1.92
N THR A 168 33.11 24.57 1.25
CA THR A 168 31.68 24.63 1.58
C THR A 168 30.83 24.47 0.33
N PHE A 169 29.61 23.96 0.49
CA PHE A 169 28.60 23.91 -0.57
C PHE A 169 27.19 24.09 0.01
N THR A 170 26.22 24.41 -0.83
CA THR A 170 24.81 24.49 -0.44
C THR A 170 24.14 23.13 -0.59
N MET A 171 23.48 22.66 0.46
CA MET A 171 22.82 21.35 0.50
C MET A 171 21.61 21.32 -0.44
N GLU A 172 21.57 20.35 -1.35
CA GLU A 172 20.40 20.12 -2.21
C GLU A 172 19.22 19.51 -1.42
N ASN A 173 18.06 19.41 -2.06
CA ASN A 173 16.91 18.68 -1.52
C ASN A 173 16.94 17.22 -2.00
N TYR A 174 17.28 16.32 -1.08
CA TYR A 174 17.36 14.89 -1.30
C TYR A 174 16.10 14.13 -0.92
N VAL A 175 15.10 14.78 -0.30
CA VAL A 175 13.83 14.12 0.07
C VAL A 175 13.13 13.55 -1.17
N GLY A 176 12.73 12.28 -1.10
CA GLY A 176 12.15 11.51 -2.20
C GLY A 176 13.17 10.89 -3.18
N GLN A 177 14.45 11.20 -3.06
CA GLN A 177 15.48 10.63 -3.94
C GLN A 177 16.00 9.29 -3.41
N ALA A 178 16.47 8.43 -4.31
CA ALA A 178 17.08 7.15 -3.96
C ALA A 178 18.41 7.35 -3.20
N LYS A 179 18.61 6.63 -2.09
CA LYS A 179 19.81 6.74 -1.25
C LYS A 179 21.12 6.59 -2.02
N SER A 180 21.15 5.67 -2.99
CA SER A 180 22.35 5.42 -3.82
C SER A 180 22.72 6.63 -4.66
N ALA A 181 21.73 7.25 -5.32
CA ALA A 181 21.94 8.45 -6.13
C ALA A 181 22.38 9.64 -5.28
N VAL A 182 21.79 9.80 -4.10
CA VAL A 182 22.16 10.88 -3.15
C VAL A 182 23.59 10.70 -2.65
N VAL A 183 23.95 9.49 -2.20
CA VAL A 183 25.31 9.18 -1.74
C VAL A 183 26.32 9.36 -2.86
N GLU A 184 26.00 8.95 -4.08
CA GLU A 184 26.85 9.17 -5.25
C GLU A 184 27.04 10.67 -5.52
N ASN A 185 25.97 11.45 -5.60
CA ASN A 185 26.01 12.89 -5.80
C ASN A 185 26.87 13.61 -4.74
N LEU A 186 26.68 13.28 -3.45
CA LEU A 186 27.49 13.84 -2.36
C LEU A 186 28.98 13.51 -2.52
N LYS A 187 29.31 12.29 -2.98
CA LYS A 187 30.70 11.85 -3.17
C LYS A 187 31.34 12.47 -4.42
N THR A 188 30.62 12.52 -5.54
CA THR A 188 31.17 12.88 -6.86
C THR A 188 31.11 14.38 -7.12
N ASN A 189 30.01 15.05 -6.78
CA ASN A 189 29.80 16.46 -7.07
C ASN A 189 30.31 17.37 -5.96
N TYR A 190 30.27 16.90 -4.71
CA TYR A 190 30.62 17.70 -3.52
C TYR A 190 31.85 17.19 -2.77
N ASN A 191 32.50 16.11 -3.25
CA ASN A 191 33.68 15.53 -2.61
C ASN A 191 33.48 15.15 -1.13
N VAL A 192 32.24 14.87 -0.71
CA VAL A 192 31.93 14.46 0.65
C VAL A 192 32.47 13.05 0.90
N SER A 193 33.24 12.88 1.97
CA SER A 193 33.71 11.57 2.39
C SER A 193 32.56 10.73 2.93
N GLU A 194 32.54 9.44 2.60
CA GLU A 194 31.50 8.49 3.04
C GLU A 194 31.40 8.40 4.57
N LYS A 195 32.49 8.66 5.30
CA LYS A 195 32.52 8.71 6.78
C LYS A 195 31.68 9.85 7.37
N LEU A 196 31.45 10.89 6.57
CA LEU A 196 30.62 12.04 6.95
C LEU A 196 29.15 11.85 6.56
N ILE A 197 28.80 10.74 5.90
CA ILE A 197 27.41 10.45 5.56
C ILE A 197 26.88 9.38 6.52
N GLU A 198 25.84 9.73 7.27
CA GLU A 198 25.16 8.83 8.21
C GLU A 198 23.80 8.46 7.65
N ILE A 199 23.55 7.16 7.50
CA ILE A 199 22.25 6.63 7.07
C ILE A 199 21.51 6.13 8.29
N VAL A 200 20.28 6.60 8.49
CA VAL A 200 19.35 6.11 9.51
C VAL A 200 18.11 5.58 8.83
N GLU A 201 17.75 4.34 9.07
CA GLU A 201 16.55 3.74 8.48
C GLU A 201 15.34 3.93 9.41
N GLU A 202 14.21 4.33 8.83
CA GLU A 202 12.96 4.60 9.54
C GLU A 202 11.80 3.98 8.76
N GLU A 203 10.86 3.34 9.45
CA GLU A 203 9.67 2.76 8.81
C GLU A 203 8.85 3.90 8.22
N SER A 204 8.64 3.83 6.92
CA SER A 204 7.88 4.83 6.22
C SER A 204 7.00 4.13 5.21
N ASP A 205 5.75 4.52 5.23
CA ASP A 205 4.71 4.09 4.31
C ASP A 205 4.54 5.17 3.19
N GLU A 206 4.92 6.42 3.47
CA GLU A 206 4.85 7.55 2.53
C GLU A 206 5.89 7.52 1.38
N TYR A 207 7.00 6.79 1.55
CA TYR A 207 8.15 6.77 0.64
C TYR A 207 8.57 5.33 0.35
N GLU A 208 9.08 5.08 -0.86
CA GLU A 208 9.54 3.74 -1.22
C GLU A 208 10.79 3.34 -0.43
N PRO A 209 10.94 2.06 -0.06
CA PRO A 209 12.14 1.59 0.63
C PRO A 209 13.42 1.99 -0.11
N GLY A 210 14.33 2.65 0.60
CA GLY A 210 15.58 3.17 0.05
C GLY A 210 15.52 4.63 -0.41
N GLN A 211 14.38 5.32 -0.34
CA GLN A 211 14.28 6.76 -0.56
C GLN A 211 14.60 7.56 0.70
N VAL A 212 15.19 8.75 0.54
CA VAL A 212 15.42 9.66 1.66
C VAL A 212 14.10 10.34 2.06
N ILE A 213 13.73 10.26 3.33
CA ILE A 213 12.51 10.89 3.88
C ILE A 213 12.82 12.17 4.66
N ARG A 214 14.04 12.30 5.16
CA ARG A 214 14.51 13.47 5.91
C ARG A 214 16.02 13.59 5.79
N GLN A 215 16.51 14.82 5.78
CA GLN A 215 17.94 15.11 5.72
C GLN A 215 18.35 16.12 6.79
N SER A 216 19.61 16.06 7.20
CA SER A 216 20.27 17.09 7.97
C SER A 216 21.72 17.23 7.48
N PRO A 217 22.22 18.43 7.14
CA PRO A 217 21.52 19.72 7.14
C PRO A 217 20.31 19.80 6.20
N ALA A 218 19.41 20.73 6.49
CA ALA A 218 18.23 20.97 5.67
C ALA A 218 18.63 21.51 4.27
N ALA A 219 17.79 21.26 3.27
CA ALA A 219 17.99 21.82 1.93
C ALA A 219 18.17 23.34 1.98
N GLY A 220 19.09 23.88 1.18
CA GLY A 220 19.48 25.29 1.18
C GLY A 220 20.48 25.70 2.26
N SER A 221 20.82 24.81 3.20
CA SER A 221 21.84 25.09 4.22
C SER A 221 23.25 25.04 3.63
N THR A 222 24.16 25.86 4.13
CA THR A 222 25.58 25.73 3.81
C THR A 222 26.20 24.61 4.63
N TYR A 223 26.86 23.66 3.98
CA TYR A 223 27.65 22.60 4.60
C TYR A 223 29.14 22.88 4.44
N ASP A 224 29.92 22.67 5.49
CA ASP A 224 31.38 22.82 5.52
C ASP A 224 32.06 21.46 5.66
N LEU A 225 32.85 21.09 4.66
CA LEU A 225 33.61 19.84 4.57
C LEU A 225 34.68 19.72 5.67
N THR A 226 35.08 20.83 6.30
CA THR A 226 36.09 20.85 7.39
C THR A 226 35.47 20.73 8.78
N SER A 227 34.15 20.91 8.89
CA SER A 227 33.45 20.96 10.18
C SER A 227 33.37 19.60 10.91
N ASN A 228 33.69 18.49 10.23
CA ASN A 228 33.49 17.12 10.69
C ASN A 228 32.03 16.77 11.06
N HIS A 229 31.07 17.66 10.81
CA HIS A 229 29.65 17.38 11.02
C HIS A 229 29.14 16.39 9.98
N LYS A 230 28.36 15.40 10.42
CA LYS A 230 27.81 14.39 9.52
C LYS A 230 26.55 14.89 8.82
N ILE A 231 26.44 14.56 7.54
CA ILE A 231 25.20 14.63 6.78
C ILE A 231 24.38 13.40 7.15
N LYS A 232 23.27 13.60 7.86
CA LYS A 232 22.36 12.54 8.24
C LYS A 232 21.23 12.44 7.21
N LEU A 233 21.12 11.28 6.58
CA LEU A 233 20.02 10.92 5.69
C LEU A 233 19.15 9.90 6.41
N THR A 234 17.91 10.26 6.71
CA THR A 234 16.91 9.30 7.13
C THR A 234 16.29 8.69 5.88
N VAL A 235 16.34 7.36 5.78
CA VAL A 235 15.93 6.58 4.62
C VAL A 235 14.72 5.73 5.00
N ALA A 236 13.73 5.68 4.13
CA ALA A 236 12.58 4.81 4.26
C ALA A 236 13.02 3.35 4.24
N LYS A 237 12.55 2.56 5.19
CA LYS A 237 12.51 1.10 5.11
C LYS A 237 11.07 0.62 5.10
N GLU A 238 10.89 -0.59 4.61
CA GLU A 238 9.60 -1.27 4.56
C GLU A 238 8.96 -1.32 5.96
N VAL A 239 7.68 -0.96 6.04
CA VAL A 239 6.87 -1.18 7.25
C VAL A 239 6.73 -2.68 7.45
N THR A 240 7.23 -3.19 8.57
CA THR A 240 7.14 -4.63 8.89
C THR A 240 6.04 -4.93 9.88
N SER A 241 5.39 -3.92 10.45
CA SER A 241 4.37 -4.13 11.46
C SER A 241 3.20 -3.15 11.36
N VAL A 242 2.01 -3.63 11.72
CA VAL A 242 0.77 -2.84 11.74
C VAL A 242 0.00 -3.13 13.02
N SER A 243 -0.87 -2.22 13.45
CA SER A 243 -1.71 -2.46 14.63
C SER A 243 -3.01 -3.17 14.23
N MET A 244 -3.45 -4.13 15.04
CA MET A 244 -4.70 -4.87 14.82
C MET A 244 -5.92 -3.93 15.04
N PRO A 245 -6.75 -3.69 14.01
CA PRO A 245 -7.96 -2.87 14.13
C PRO A 245 -9.01 -3.53 15.01
N ASP A 246 -9.92 -2.78 15.63
CA ASP A 246 -11.02 -3.33 16.43
C ASP A 246 -12.26 -3.65 15.58
N PHE A 247 -12.28 -4.80 14.92
CA PHE A 247 -13.41 -5.20 14.07
C PHE A 247 -14.65 -5.59 14.87
N GLY A 248 -14.46 -6.09 16.10
CA GLY A 248 -15.54 -6.56 16.97
C GLY A 248 -16.44 -5.41 17.42
N SER A 249 -15.85 -4.39 18.07
CA SER A 249 -16.62 -3.25 18.56
C SER A 249 -17.23 -2.41 17.42
N MET A 250 -16.58 -2.39 16.26
CA MET A 250 -17.04 -1.67 15.08
C MET A 250 -18.11 -2.42 14.27
N GLN A 251 -18.51 -3.63 14.69
CA GLN A 251 -19.51 -4.46 14.02
C GLN A 251 -19.18 -4.72 12.54
N TYR A 252 -17.90 -4.94 12.23
CA TYR A 252 -17.48 -5.28 10.87
C TYR A 252 -17.98 -6.68 10.51
N THR A 253 -18.32 -6.88 9.23
CA THR A 253 -18.50 -8.25 8.72
C THR A 253 -17.14 -8.92 8.50
N TYR A 254 -17.12 -10.25 8.50
CA TYR A 254 -15.92 -11.01 8.17
C TYR A 254 -15.30 -10.59 6.84
N ALA A 255 -16.13 -10.41 5.81
CA ALA A 255 -15.67 -10.03 4.48
C ALA A 255 -14.96 -8.66 4.49
N ASN A 256 -15.52 -7.69 5.21
CA ASN A 256 -14.94 -6.35 5.34
C ASN A 256 -13.65 -6.37 6.15
N ALA A 257 -13.66 -7.04 7.31
CA ALA A 257 -12.48 -7.17 8.17
C ALA A 257 -11.33 -7.90 7.46
N ARG A 258 -11.63 -9.00 6.75
CA ARG A 258 -10.65 -9.73 5.95
C ARG A 258 -10.05 -8.85 4.84
N SER A 259 -10.88 -8.08 4.14
CA SER A 259 -10.43 -7.18 3.06
C SER A 259 -9.51 -6.09 3.60
N TYR A 260 -9.86 -5.51 4.75
CA TYR A 260 -9.04 -4.51 5.43
C TYR A 260 -7.67 -5.07 5.87
N LEU A 261 -7.64 -6.26 6.46
CA LEU A 261 -6.39 -6.95 6.83
C LEU A 261 -5.50 -7.21 5.60
N ILE A 262 -6.08 -7.64 4.49
CA ILE A 262 -5.35 -7.83 3.22
C ILE A 262 -4.78 -6.50 2.71
N GLN A 263 -5.54 -5.41 2.80
CA GLN A 263 -5.10 -4.09 2.38
C GLN A 263 -3.91 -3.58 3.20
N MET A 264 -3.83 -3.94 4.49
CA MET A 264 -2.68 -3.65 5.35
C MET A 264 -1.44 -4.52 5.07
N GLY A 265 -1.50 -5.42 4.06
CA GLY A 265 -0.37 -6.27 3.67
C GLY A 265 -0.37 -7.65 4.33
N ILE A 266 -1.44 -8.04 5.04
CA ILE A 266 -1.53 -9.35 5.66
C ILE A 266 -1.99 -10.37 4.62
N SER A 267 -1.23 -11.45 4.45
CA SER A 267 -1.59 -12.51 3.51
C SER A 267 -2.95 -13.13 3.84
N SER A 268 -3.78 -13.34 2.82
CA SER A 268 -5.10 -13.96 2.98
C SER A 268 -5.05 -15.36 3.58
N SER A 269 -3.95 -16.09 3.42
CA SER A 269 -3.76 -17.44 4.00
C SER A 269 -3.54 -17.42 5.53
N ARG A 270 -3.24 -16.24 6.08
CA ARG A 270 -3.10 -16.03 7.53
C ARG A 270 -4.42 -15.68 8.20
N ILE A 271 -5.45 -15.30 7.45
CA ILE A 271 -6.74 -14.84 7.99
C ILE A 271 -7.71 -16.02 8.06
N GLU A 272 -8.15 -16.35 9.27
CA GLU A 272 -9.03 -17.47 9.57
C GLU A 272 -10.38 -16.98 10.06
N ARG A 273 -11.44 -17.71 9.70
CA ARG A 273 -12.81 -17.48 10.15
C ARG A 273 -13.19 -18.57 11.12
N VAL A 274 -13.68 -18.19 12.29
CA VAL A 274 -14.25 -19.12 13.27
C VAL A 274 -15.64 -18.65 13.64
N VAL A 275 -16.60 -19.56 13.71
CA VAL A 275 -17.96 -19.22 14.15
C VAL A 275 -17.99 -19.20 15.68
N ASP A 276 -18.46 -18.08 16.24
CA ASP A 276 -18.67 -17.90 17.67
C ASP A 276 -20.12 -18.18 18.03
N ARG A 277 -20.34 -19.39 18.57
CA ARG A 277 -21.66 -19.84 19.02
C ARG A 277 -22.05 -19.34 20.41
N SER A 278 -21.18 -18.59 21.08
CA SER A 278 -21.51 -18.00 22.38
C SER A 278 -22.37 -16.74 22.25
N VAL A 279 -22.38 -16.11 21.07
CA VAL A 279 -23.11 -14.88 20.78
C VAL A 279 -24.30 -15.18 19.87
N THR A 280 -25.51 -14.90 20.35
CA THR A 280 -26.73 -14.98 19.53
C THR A 280 -26.92 -13.66 18.79
N SER A 281 -27.09 -13.73 17.48
CA SER A 281 -27.37 -12.56 16.63
C SER A 281 -28.41 -12.89 15.57
N THR A 282 -29.20 -11.90 15.18
CA THR A 282 -30.10 -11.96 14.03
C THR A 282 -29.35 -11.79 12.70
N GLN A 283 -28.10 -11.31 12.75
CA GLN A 283 -27.24 -11.08 11.60
C GLN A 283 -26.04 -12.04 11.64
N ALA A 284 -25.79 -12.72 10.54
CA ALA A 284 -24.63 -13.59 10.35
C ALA A 284 -23.38 -12.78 9.97
N ASP A 285 -22.22 -13.39 10.19
CA ASP A 285 -20.91 -12.93 9.74
C ASP A 285 -20.43 -11.61 10.34
N LEU A 286 -21.03 -11.12 11.42
CA LEU A 286 -20.49 -10.01 12.21
C LEU A 286 -19.34 -10.50 13.06
N VAL A 287 -18.22 -9.78 13.06
CA VAL A 287 -17.09 -10.10 13.93
C VAL A 287 -17.48 -9.82 15.38
N THR A 288 -17.36 -10.82 16.25
CA THR A 288 -17.60 -10.71 17.70
C THR A 288 -16.30 -10.46 18.45
N SER A 289 -15.23 -11.11 18.02
CA SER A 289 -13.91 -10.99 18.62
C SER A 289 -12.82 -11.38 17.63
N GLN A 290 -11.57 -11.16 18.01
CA GLN A 290 -10.42 -11.29 17.12
C GLN A 290 -9.16 -11.69 17.87
N SER A 291 -8.27 -12.37 17.18
CA SER A 291 -6.93 -12.70 17.63
C SER A 291 -5.92 -12.39 16.52
N PRO A 292 -4.87 -11.58 16.74
CA PRO A 292 -4.57 -10.84 17.97
C PRO A 292 -5.69 -9.86 18.41
N ALA A 293 -5.68 -9.46 19.68
CA ALA A 293 -6.63 -8.48 20.19
C ALA A 293 -6.41 -7.10 19.56
N ALA A 294 -7.43 -6.24 19.59
CA ALA A 294 -7.35 -4.87 19.09
C ALA A 294 -6.15 -4.11 19.71
N GLY A 295 -5.48 -3.30 18.90
CA GLY A 295 -4.29 -2.54 19.27
C GLY A 295 -3.00 -3.35 19.33
N LYS A 296 -3.04 -4.69 19.27
CA LYS A 296 -1.83 -5.51 19.24
C LYS A 296 -1.09 -5.39 17.91
N THR A 297 0.23 -5.38 17.99
CA THR A 297 1.09 -5.33 16.82
C THR A 297 1.04 -6.66 16.06
N ILE A 298 0.86 -6.58 14.75
CA ILE A 298 0.91 -7.68 13.80
C ILE A 298 2.18 -7.48 12.99
N ASP A 299 3.04 -8.49 13.00
CA ASP A 299 4.17 -8.55 12.07
C ASP A 299 3.68 -9.05 10.71
N LEU A 300 3.91 -8.25 9.66
CA LEU A 300 3.52 -8.55 8.29
C LEU A 300 4.33 -9.72 7.70
N LYS A 301 5.55 -9.94 8.21
CA LYS A 301 6.46 -11.00 7.77
C LYS A 301 6.31 -12.28 8.61
N SER A 302 5.61 -12.23 9.74
CA SER A 302 5.39 -13.43 10.55
C SER A 302 4.41 -14.40 9.90
N ASN A 303 4.42 -15.64 10.38
CA ASN A 303 3.46 -16.67 9.98
C ASN A 303 2.29 -16.78 10.97
N GLU A 304 2.13 -15.81 11.88
CA GLU A 304 1.10 -15.83 12.90
C GLU A 304 -0.29 -15.69 12.26
N LYS A 305 -1.23 -16.53 12.71
CA LYS A 305 -2.60 -16.55 12.22
C LYS A 305 -3.42 -15.43 12.86
N ILE A 306 -4.27 -14.82 12.05
CA ILE A 306 -5.26 -13.85 12.49
C ILE A 306 -6.62 -14.52 12.42
N THR A 307 -7.24 -14.74 13.57
CA THR A 307 -8.55 -15.38 13.65
C THR A 307 -9.62 -14.33 13.92
N LEU A 308 -10.64 -14.31 13.07
CA LEU A 308 -11.84 -13.52 13.26
C LEU A 308 -12.98 -14.45 13.68
N TYR A 309 -13.53 -14.19 14.86
CA TYR A 309 -14.68 -14.89 15.40
C TYR A 309 -15.95 -14.18 14.97
N VAL A 310 -16.93 -14.92 14.44
CA VAL A 310 -18.09 -14.31 13.77
C VAL A 310 -19.42 -14.90 14.23
N THR A 311 -20.47 -14.11 14.19
CA THR A 311 -21.84 -14.56 14.50
C THR A 311 -22.40 -15.51 13.44
N GLU A 312 -23.29 -16.39 13.89
CA GLU A 312 -24.16 -17.19 13.03
C GLU A 312 -25.60 -16.67 13.20
N ALA A 313 -26.32 -16.42 12.11
CA ALA A 313 -27.70 -15.94 12.19
C ALA A 313 -28.58 -17.02 12.81
N THR A 314 -29.19 -16.71 13.95
CA THR A 314 -30.18 -17.61 14.56
C THR A 314 -31.56 -17.23 14.05
N THR A 315 -32.19 -18.10 13.26
CA THR A 315 -33.62 -17.98 12.97
C THR A 315 -34.41 -18.34 14.22
N PRO A 316 -35.49 -17.62 14.60
CA PRO A 316 -36.35 -18.04 15.69
C PRO A 316 -37.04 -19.35 15.28
N SER A 317 -36.44 -20.48 15.62
CA SER A 317 -37.11 -21.77 15.59
C SER A 317 -38.13 -21.77 16.72
N SER A 318 -39.40 -21.73 16.33
CA SER A 318 -40.53 -22.14 17.16
C SER A 318 -40.19 -23.42 17.90
N SER A 319 -40.12 -23.33 19.23
CA SER A 319 -40.18 -24.39 20.24
C SER A 319 -40.21 -25.85 19.73
N SER A 320 -39.14 -26.59 19.99
CA SER A 320 -39.27 -27.99 20.36
C SER A 320 -38.27 -28.32 21.46
N SER A 321 -38.62 -27.92 22.67
CA SER A 321 -38.20 -28.59 23.90
C SER A 321 -38.49 -30.08 23.76
N LYS A 322 -37.52 -30.95 24.02
CA LYS A 322 -37.74 -32.23 24.70
C LYS A 322 -36.42 -32.77 25.26
N ASN A 323 -36.43 -32.87 26.58
CA ASN A 323 -35.42 -33.38 27.49
C ASN A 323 -34.96 -34.81 27.19
N SER A 324 -33.75 -35.08 27.67
CA SER A 324 -33.16 -36.37 28.03
C SER A 324 -33.98 -37.22 29.02
N SER A 325 -34.00 -38.54 28.86
CA SER A 325 -33.78 -39.52 29.95
C SER A 325 -33.82 -40.97 29.46
N SER A 326 -32.89 -41.77 29.98
CA SER A 326 -32.66 -43.20 29.74
C SER A 326 -33.62 -44.14 30.49
N SER A 327 -33.61 -45.41 30.04
CA SER A 327 -33.87 -46.67 30.75
C SER A 327 -35.30 -47.20 30.97
N ASP A 328 -35.55 -48.31 30.25
CA ASP A 328 -35.98 -49.64 30.70
C ASP A 328 -37.45 -49.96 31.08
N ASP A 329 -37.82 -51.17 30.62
CA ASP A 329 -38.84 -52.12 31.07
C ASP A 329 -40.28 -52.11 30.50
N GLU A 330 -40.47 -53.03 29.54
CA GLU A 330 -41.32 -54.24 29.62
C GLU A 330 -42.87 -54.20 29.49
N ILE A 331 -43.33 -55.17 28.65
CA ILE A 331 -44.58 -55.96 28.68
C ILE A 331 -45.89 -55.41 28.04
N TYR A 332 -46.17 -55.99 26.86
CA TYR A 332 -47.39 -56.66 26.33
C TYR A 332 -48.80 -56.03 26.28
N SER A 333 -49.42 -56.31 25.10
CA SER A 333 -50.86 -56.50 24.79
C SER A 333 -51.69 -55.22 24.68
N SER A 334 -52.30 -54.83 23.56
CA SER A 334 -53.28 -55.46 22.64
C SER A 334 -54.37 -54.38 22.52
N SER A 335 -54.59 -53.75 21.37
CA SER A 335 -55.53 -54.14 20.31
C SER A 335 -56.57 -53.02 20.09
N SER A 336 -56.66 -52.59 18.83
CA SER A 336 -57.88 -52.24 18.08
C SER A 336 -58.76 -51.03 18.43
N SER A 337 -59.17 -50.39 17.32
CA SER A 337 -60.40 -49.61 17.07
C SER A 337 -60.24 -48.09 17.21
N SER A 338 -60.19 -47.28 16.13
CA SER A 338 -61.14 -47.03 15.03
C SER A 338 -62.40 -46.25 15.46
N SER A 339 -62.85 -45.36 14.55
CA SER A 339 -63.91 -44.33 14.58
C SER A 339 -63.48 -42.96 15.10
N ASP A 340 -63.32 -41.94 14.24
CA ASP A 340 -64.35 -41.17 13.49
C ASP A 340 -65.38 -40.53 14.43
N TYR A 341 -65.24 -39.24 14.73
CA TYR A 341 -65.90 -38.13 13.99
C TYR A 341 -65.41 -36.77 14.50
#